data_AF-A0A531MVC9-F1
#
_entry.id   AF-A0A531MVC9-F1
#
_cell.length_a   1.000
_cell.length_b   1.000
_cell.length_c   1.000
_cell.angle_alpha   90.00
_cell.angle_beta   90.00
_cell.angle_gamma   90.00
#
_symmetry.space_group_name_H-M   'P 1'
#
loop_
_entity.id
_entity.type
_entity.pdbx_description
1 polymer ?
#
loop_
_entity_poly.entity_id
_entity_poly.type
_entity_poly.pdbx_seq_one_letter_code
_entity_poly.pdbx_strand_id
1 'polypeptide(L)'
;MEPSLARYIWKHTRKQQIWILMIVLLSMIPYFMSFDLPKLIVNGPIQGKGFEQPGATLPFMRLHYNLPFIGEVLFFSGFQLGRKATLLALSIVFLLLVVINGLFKLYINTYKGRLGERMLRRIRFDLVDRVLRFPPIYFKRVKSAEVATMVKDEVEPLGGFIGDAFLQPVLLGGQALTAMLFIMVQNVWLGAIAIVIVVIQIVLIPRMRRRLLVLGRQRQLTARALSGRVGEIVDGIGAVHVHDTSNYERADIAARLGLIFKIRFDLYQWKFMVKFLNNFLAQLTPFLFYMIGGYLVIG
;
A
#
# COMPACT_ATOMS: atom_id res chain seq x y z
N MET A 1 -27.86 -8.74 7.74
CA MET A 1 -26.60 -8.07 7.36
C MET A 1 -26.27 -8.49 5.95
N GLU A 2 -25.81 -7.58 5.09
CA GLU A 2 -25.33 -7.96 3.75
C GLU A 2 -24.16 -8.96 3.89
N PRO A 3 -24.08 -10.00 3.05
CA PRO A 3 -23.13 -11.11 3.24
C PRO A 3 -21.66 -10.72 3.01
N SER A 4 -21.38 -9.53 2.45
CA SER A 4 -20.01 -9.05 2.27
C SER A 4 -19.79 -7.67 2.89
N LEU A 5 -18.78 -7.59 3.75
CA LEU A 5 -18.31 -6.34 4.36
C LEU A 5 -17.99 -5.28 3.29
N ALA A 6 -17.42 -5.70 2.15
CA ALA A 6 -17.14 -4.82 1.00
C ALA A 6 -18.39 -4.14 0.43
N ARG A 7 -19.52 -4.85 0.32
CA ARG A 7 -20.77 -4.28 -0.20
C ARG A 7 -21.39 -3.31 0.79
N TYR A 8 -21.36 -3.65 2.08
CA TYR A 8 -21.81 -2.76 3.15
C TYR A 8 -21.01 -1.44 3.15
N ILE A 9 -19.68 -1.52 3.02
CA ILE A 9 -18.80 -0.35 2.91
C ILE A 9 -19.21 0.49 1.70
N TRP A 10 -19.27 -0.12 0.52
CA TRP A 10 -19.56 0.58 -0.72
C TRP A 10 -20.90 1.31 -0.66
N LYS A 11 -21.96 0.63 -0.20
CA LYS A 11 -23.30 1.20 -0.08
C LYS A 11 -23.33 2.47 0.77
N HIS A 12 -22.60 2.48 1.89
CA HIS A 12 -22.61 3.60 2.83
C HIS A 12 -21.56 4.69 2.53
N THR A 13 -20.54 4.39 1.70
CA THR A 13 -19.41 5.31 1.45
C THR A 13 -19.20 5.71 -0.01
N ARG A 14 -19.97 5.16 -0.98
CA ARG A 14 -19.74 5.35 -2.43
C ARG A 14 -19.43 6.78 -2.85
N LYS A 15 -20.19 7.78 -2.37
CA LYS A 15 -19.99 9.19 -2.75
C LYS A 15 -18.62 9.70 -2.31
N GLN A 16 -18.21 9.33 -1.09
CA GLN A 16 -16.94 9.73 -0.49
C GLN A 16 -15.78 8.99 -1.17
N GLN A 17 -15.95 7.70 -1.47
CA GLN A 17 -14.99 6.87 -2.20
C GLN A 17 -14.75 7.40 -3.62
N ILE A 18 -15.81 7.70 -4.38
CA ILE A 18 -15.68 8.25 -5.75
C ILE A 18 -14.96 9.60 -5.73
N TRP A 19 -15.31 10.49 -4.80
CA TRP A 19 -14.65 11.79 -4.65
C TRP A 19 -13.15 11.66 -4.41
N ILE A 20 -12.75 10.82 -3.46
CA ILE A 20 -11.32 10.64 -3.18
C ILE A 20 -10.59 9.92 -4.32
N LEU A 21 -11.24 8.99 -5.03
CA LEU A 21 -10.65 8.35 -6.21
C LEU A 21 -10.39 9.37 -7.33
N MET A 22 -11.28 10.34 -7.54
CA MET A 22 -11.04 11.46 -8.47
C MET A 22 -9.83 12.29 -8.05
N ILE A 23 -9.66 12.57 -6.76
CA ILE A 23 -8.49 13.28 -6.24
C ILE A 23 -7.21 12.47 -6.40
N VAL A 24 -7.27 11.14 -6.20
CA VAL A 24 -6.14 10.24 -6.47
C VAL A 24 -5.73 10.34 -7.94
N LEU A 25 -6.69 10.25 -8.87
CA LEU A 25 -6.40 10.42 -10.30
C LEU A 25 -5.81 11.79 -10.62
N LEU A 26 -6.36 12.86 -10.04
CA LEU A 26 -5.83 14.23 -10.21
C LEU A 26 -4.39 14.34 -9.68
N SER A 27 -4.08 13.68 -8.56
CA SER A 27 -2.74 13.67 -7.98
C SER A 27 -1.69 12.97 -8.87
N MET A 28 -2.12 12.11 -9.81
CA MET A 28 -1.19 11.45 -10.75
C MET A 28 -0.56 12.42 -11.75
N ILE A 29 -1.21 13.55 -12.05
CA ILE A 29 -0.70 14.56 -12.99
C ILE A 29 0.59 15.22 -12.47
N PRO A 30 0.60 15.90 -11.30
CA PRO A 30 1.83 16.48 -10.77
C PRO A 30 2.86 15.40 -10.39
N TYR A 31 2.42 14.17 -10.09
CA TYR A 31 3.32 13.04 -9.87
C TYR A 31 4.07 12.67 -11.15
N PHE A 32 3.38 12.49 -12.28
CA PHE A 32 3.98 12.20 -13.57
C PHE A 32 4.93 13.33 -14.03
N MET A 33 4.50 14.59 -13.92
CA MET A 33 5.32 15.75 -14.28
C MET A 33 6.64 15.81 -13.49
N SER A 34 6.66 15.29 -12.26
CA SER A 34 7.86 15.30 -11.42
C SER A 34 8.96 14.34 -11.88
N PHE A 35 8.65 13.34 -12.73
CA PHE A 35 9.61 12.31 -13.14
C PHE A 35 10.69 12.82 -14.09
N ASP A 36 10.36 13.72 -15.02
CA ASP A 36 11.33 14.26 -15.97
C ASP A 36 12.21 15.35 -15.37
N LEU A 37 11.75 16.04 -14.32
CA LEU A 37 12.47 17.19 -13.77
C LEU A 37 13.90 16.87 -13.30
N PRO A 38 14.18 15.79 -12.56
CA PRO A 38 15.56 15.44 -12.20
C PRO A 38 16.45 15.24 -13.43
N LYS A 39 15.95 14.57 -14.47
CA LYS A 39 16.67 14.35 -15.74
C LYS A 39 16.96 15.68 -16.43
N LEU A 40 15.99 16.59 -16.47
CA LEU A 40 16.14 17.93 -17.07
C LEU A 40 17.14 18.80 -16.31
N ILE A 41 17.12 18.76 -14.98
CA ILE A 41 18.07 19.49 -14.12
C ILE A 41 19.49 18.99 -14.32
N VAL A 42 19.68 17.66 -14.36
CA VAL A 42 21.00 17.05 -14.52
C VAL A 42 21.54 17.25 -15.94
N ASN A 43 20.77 16.87 -16.96
CA ASN A 43 21.25 16.90 -18.34
C ASN A 43 21.36 18.33 -18.88
N GLY A 44 20.50 19.26 -18.46
CA GLY A 44 20.53 20.64 -18.91
C GLY A 44 21.58 21.47 -18.16
N PRO A 45 21.21 22.22 -17.10
CA PRO A 45 22.11 23.18 -16.49
C PRO A 45 23.32 22.55 -15.78
N ILE A 46 23.25 21.33 -15.23
CA ILE A 46 24.39 20.71 -14.55
C ILE A 46 25.43 20.23 -15.56
N GLN A 47 25.06 19.36 -16.51
CA GLN A 47 25.96 18.86 -17.55
C GLN A 47 26.30 19.92 -18.62
N GLY A 48 25.54 21.01 -18.70
CA GLY A 48 25.78 22.12 -19.64
C GLY A 48 25.21 21.90 -21.04
N LYS A 49 24.46 20.81 -21.30
CA LYS A 49 23.86 20.58 -22.61
C LYS A 49 22.84 21.68 -22.91
N GLY A 50 22.98 22.33 -24.06
CA GLY A 50 22.17 23.50 -24.45
C GLY A 50 22.69 24.85 -23.91
N PHE A 51 23.78 24.85 -23.15
CA PHE A 51 24.48 26.06 -22.68
C PHE A 51 25.96 26.09 -23.13
N GLU A 52 26.25 25.51 -24.29
CA GLU A 52 27.62 25.27 -24.77
C GLU A 52 28.33 26.57 -25.21
N GLN A 53 27.58 27.58 -25.65
CA GLN A 53 28.12 28.88 -26.01
C GLN A 53 28.02 29.90 -24.85
N PRO A 54 29.00 30.79 -24.66
CA PRO A 54 28.91 31.90 -23.72
C PRO A 54 27.69 32.77 -24.04
N GLY A 55 26.74 32.88 -23.10
CA GLY A 55 25.50 33.65 -23.29
C GLY A 55 24.32 32.86 -23.86
N ALA A 56 24.46 31.54 -24.08
CA ALA A 56 23.35 30.70 -24.50
C ALA A 56 22.21 30.73 -23.48
N THR A 57 20.99 30.88 -23.98
CA THR A 57 19.75 30.88 -23.22
C THR A 57 18.89 29.72 -23.70
N LEU A 58 18.24 29.03 -22.76
CA LEU A 58 17.23 28.02 -23.10
C LEU A 58 15.84 28.55 -22.76
N PRO A 59 14.83 28.24 -23.60
CA PRO A 59 13.45 28.62 -23.31
C PRO A 59 12.91 27.75 -22.16
N PHE A 60 12.71 28.36 -21.01
CA PHE A 60 12.09 27.76 -19.84
C PHE A 60 10.55 27.82 -19.95
N MET A 61 9.85 26.75 -19.53
CA MET A 61 8.38 26.59 -19.65
C MET A 61 7.84 26.63 -21.09
N ARG A 62 8.64 26.24 -22.09
CA ARG A 62 8.17 26.15 -23.48
C ARG A 62 7.12 25.05 -23.64
N LEU A 63 5.85 25.43 -23.57
CA LEU A 63 4.70 24.55 -23.82
C LEU A 63 4.50 24.43 -25.33
N HIS A 64 5.09 23.38 -25.90
CA HIS A 64 4.83 22.95 -27.27
C HIS A 64 4.28 21.53 -27.23
N TYR A 65 3.15 21.30 -27.90
CA TYR A 65 2.62 19.96 -28.12
C TYR A 65 2.71 19.67 -29.62
N ASN A 66 3.41 18.59 -29.97
CA ASN A 66 3.38 18.05 -31.32
C ASN A 66 2.20 17.07 -31.40
N LEU A 67 1.07 17.57 -31.87
CA LEU A 67 -0.12 16.76 -32.09
C LEU A 67 0.02 16.05 -33.45
N PRO A 68 -0.09 14.71 -33.51
CA PRO A 68 -0.13 14.03 -34.79
C PRO A 68 -1.32 14.57 -35.59
N PHE A 69 -1.09 14.94 -36.85
CA PHE A 69 -1.99 15.60 -37.83
C PHE A 69 -2.16 17.13 -37.77
N ILE A 70 -1.73 17.85 -36.72
CA ILE A 70 -1.97 19.31 -36.59
C ILE A 70 -0.67 20.15 -36.65
N GLY A 71 0.49 19.52 -36.46
CA GLY A 71 1.78 20.22 -36.41
C GLY A 71 2.13 20.72 -35.00
N GLU A 72 3.22 21.49 -34.87
CA GLU A 72 3.63 22.06 -33.58
C GLU A 72 2.72 23.23 -33.16
N VAL A 73 1.93 23.03 -32.10
CA VAL A 73 1.16 24.12 -31.49
C VAL A 73 1.96 24.67 -30.30
N LEU A 74 2.46 25.89 -30.47
CA LEU A 74 3.29 26.61 -29.50
C LEU A 74 2.38 27.47 -28.62
N PHE A 75 2.01 26.97 -27.45
CA PHE A 75 1.11 27.66 -26.50
C PHE A 75 1.84 28.74 -25.69
N PHE A 76 3.14 28.57 -25.45
CA PHE A 76 3.96 29.54 -24.74
C PHE A 76 5.41 29.48 -25.24
N SER A 77 5.95 30.62 -25.67
CA SER A 77 7.32 30.74 -26.22
C SER A 77 8.40 30.50 -25.17
N GLY A 78 8.06 30.59 -23.88
CA GLY A 78 8.98 30.37 -22.76
C GLY A 78 9.82 31.60 -22.43
N PHE A 79 10.40 31.62 -21.23
CA PHE A 79 11.35 32.65 -20.82
C PHE A 79 12.77 32.20 -21.19
N GLN A 80 13.51 33.04 -21.90
CA GLN A 80 14.92 32.77 -22.16
C GLN A 80 15.74 32.97 -20.89
N LEU A 81 16.19 31.87 -20.31
CA LEU A 81 16.96 31.88 -19.08
C LEU A 81 18.40 31.43 -19.36
N GLY A 82 19.36 32.13 -18.77
CA GLY A 82 20.75 31.66 -18.73
C GLY A 82 20.90 30.42 -17.84
N ARG A 83 22.08 29.79 -17.86
CA ARG A 83 22.34 28.51 -17.18
C ARG A 83 21.98 28.49 -15.68
N LYS A 84 22.46 29.48 -14.91
CA LYS A 84 22.19 29.59 -13.46
C LYS A 84 20.70 29.83 -13.17
N ALA A 85 20.06 30.70 -13.96
CA ALA A 85 18.64 31.01 -13.82
C ALA A 85 17.76 29.81 -14.17
N THR A 86 18.11 29.03 -15.20
CA THR A 86 17.40 27.80 -15.58
C THR A 86 17.50 26.73 -14.50
N LEU A 87 18.67 26.57 -13.88
CA LEU A 87 18.86 25.67 -12.74
C LEU A 87 17.94 26.05 -11.58
N LEU A 88 17.94 27.32 -11.18
CA LEU A 88 17.08 27.84 -10.13
C LEU A 88 15.60 27.60 -10.46
N ALA A 89 15.18 27.95 -11.68
CA ALA A 89 13.79 27.84 -12.09
C ALA A 89 13.29 26.39 -12.11
N LEU A 90 14.07 25.45 -12.67
CA LEU A 90 13.74 24.02 -12.64
C LEU A 90 13.71 23.46 -11.20
N SER A 91 14.61 23.94 -10.34
CA SER A 91 14.67 23.52 -8.93
C SER A 91 13.45 24.02 -8.14
N ILE A 92 13.01 25.25 -8.38
CA ILE A 92 11.79 25.82 -7.79
C ILE A 92 10.56 25.07 -8.29
N VAL A 93 10.45 24.77 -9.58
CA VAL A 93 9.32 23.98 -10.12
C VAL A 93 9.31 22.57 -9.53
N PHE A 94 10.48 21.93 -9.40
CA PHE A 94 10.58 20.63 -8.74
C PHE A 94 10.10 20.69 -7.29
N LEU A 95 10.57 21.68 -6.51
CA LEU A 95 10.13 21.89 -5.14
C LEU A 95 8.60 22.14 -5.06
N LEU A 96 8.06 22.98 -5.95
CA LEU A 96 6.64 23.26 -6.03
C LEU A 96 5.83 21.99 -6.31
N LEU A 97 6.24 21.17 -7.28
CA LEU A 97 5.59 19.88 -7.55
C LEU A 97 5.70 18.91 -6.37
N VAL A 98 6.84 18.87 -5.67
CA VAL A 98 7.00 18.05 -4.46
C VAL A 98 6.02 18.51 -3.37
N VAL A 99 5.87 19.82 -3.15
CA VAL A 99 4.90 20.38 -2.20
C VAL A 99 3.48 20.04 -2.62
N ILE A 100 3.10 20.23 -3.89
CA ILE A 100 1.77 19.87 -4.40
C ILE A 100 1.48 18.38 -4.19
N ASN A 101 2.39 17.50 -4.57
CA ASN A 101 2.25 16.06 -4.34
C ASN A 101 2.13 15.73 -2.83
N GLY A 102 2.89 16.43 -1.99
CA GLY A 102 2.81 16.33 -0.54
C GLY A 102 1.44 16.74 0.01
N LEU A 103 0.87 17.83 -0.49
CA LEU A 103 -0.46 18.31 -0.13
C LEU A 103 -1.57 17.33 -0.56
N PHE A 104 -1.49 16.79 -1.78
CA PHE A 104 -2.39 15.71 -2.23
C PHE A 104 -2.28 14.50 -1.31
N LYS A 105 -1.06 14.05 -1.00
CA LYS A 105 -0.82 12.92 -0.11
C LYS A 105 -1.38 13.18 1.29
N LEU A 106 -1.21 14.38 1.85
CA LEU A 106 -1.77 14.78 3.13
C LEU A 106 -3.30 14.74 3.10
N TYR A 107 -3.91 15.35 2.08
CA TYR A 107 -5.37 15.38 1.93
C TYR A 107 -5.95 13.96 1.80
N ILE A 108 -5.40 13.14 0.89
CA ILE A 108 -5.86 11.77 0.62
C ILE A 108 -5.78 10.93 1.90
N ASN A 109 -4.64 10.95 2.62
CA ASN A 109 -4.48 10.16 3.84
C ASN A 109 -5.36 10.65 5.00
N THR A 110 -5.56 11.96 5.12
CA THR A 110 -6.45 12.53 6.15
C THR A 110 -7.91 12.18 5.88
N TYR A 111 -8.35 12.32 4.64
CA TYR A 111 -9.71 11.99 4.24
C TYR A 111 -9.99 10.49 4.37
N LYS A 112 -9.00 9.65 4.01
CA LYS A 112 -9.00 8.21 4.25
C LYS A 112 -9.21 7.86 5.73
N GLY A 113 -8.45 8.49 6.64
CA GLY A 113 -8.62 8.29 8.09
C GLY A 113 -10.02 8.70 8.58
N ARG A 114 -10.50 9.87 8.14
CA ARG A 114 -11.85 10.35 8.46
C ARG A 114 -12.95 9.40 7.96
N LEU A 115 -12.78 8.82 6.77
CA LEU A 115 -13.71 7.84 6.21
C LEU A 115 -13.77 6.56 7.06
N GLY A 116 -12.60 6.06 7.47
CA GLY A 116 -12.48 4.92 8.38
C GLY A 116 -13.19 5.16 9.70
N GLU A 117 -12.94 6.30 10.35
CA GLU A 117 -13.58 6.66 11.63
C GLU A 117 -15.11 6.81 11.53
N ARG A 118 -15.61 7.45 10.47
CA ARG A 118 -17.06 7.57 10.25
C ARG A 118 -17.74 6.21 10.14
N MET A 119 -17.09 5.27 9.45
CA MET A 119 -17.59 3.91 9.29
C MET A 119 -17.48 3.10 10.57
N LEU A 120 -16.37 3.25 11.31
CA LEU A 120 -16.18 2.62 12.61
C LEU A 120 -17.25 3.07 13.61
N ARG A 121 -17.53 4.38 13.66
CA ARG A 121 -18.64 4.94 14.46
C ARG A 121 -19.99 4.32 14.10
N ARG A 122 -20.27 4.13 12.80
CA ARG A 122 -21.51 3.48 12.35
C ARG A 122 -21.58 2.02 12.77
N ILE A 123 -20.51 1.25 12.56
CA ILE A 123 -20.45 -0.16 12.95
C ILE A 123 -20.65 -0.31 14.46
N ARG A 124 -19.99 0.54 15.26
CA ARG A 124 -20.16 0.55 16.72
C ARG A 124 -21.61 0.85 17.11
N PHE A 125 -22.25 1.83 16.47
CA PHE A 125 -23.67 2.12 16.69
C PHE A 125 -24.58 0.94 16.32
N ASP A 126 -24.39 0.35 15.13
CA ASP A 126 -25.19 -0.80 14.67
C ASP A 126 -25.04 -2.01 15.59
N LEU A 127 -23.84 -2.25 16.13
CA LEU A 127 -23.60 -3.31 17.12
C LEU A 127 -24.30 -3.04 18.44
N VAL A 128 -24.22 -1.81 18.97
CA VAL A 128 -24.90 -1.44 20.22
C VAL A 128 -26.41 -1.50 20.06
N ASP A 129 -26.98 -0.97 18.98
CA ASP A 129 -28.42 -1.07 18.68
C ASP A 129 -28.87 -2.53 18.59
N ARG A 130 -28.02 -3.42 18.04
CA ARG A 130 -28.30 -4.85 18.01
C ARG A 130 -28.28 -5.48 19.40
N VAL A 131 -27.28 -5.16 20.23
CA VAL A 131 -27.18 -5.60 21.63
C VAL A 131 -28.46 -5.22 22.38
N LEU A 132 -28.95 -3.99 22.24
CA LEU A 132 -30.17 -3.52 22.90
C LEU A 132 -31.45 -4.27 22.47
N ARG A 133 -31.47 -4.90 21.30
CA ARG A 133 -32.64 -5.62 20.75
C ARG A 133 -32.60 -7.13 20.98
N PHE A 134 -31.51 -7.68 21.53
CA PHE A 134 -31.40 -9.13 21.74
C PHE A 134 -32.25 -9.62 22.93
N PRO A 135 -32.93 -10.77 22.83
CA PRO A 135 -33.65 -11.35 23.96
C PRO A 135 -32.70 -11.71 25.13
N PRO A 136 -33.13 -11.55 26.39
CA PRO A 136 -32.33 -11.86 27.59
C PRO A 136 -31.73 -13.29 27.63
N ILE A 137 -32.37 -14.25 26.95
CA ILE A 137 -31.92 -15.66 26.89
C ILE A 137 -30.53 -15.80 26.26
N TYR A 138 -30.17 -14.93 25.30
CA TYR A 138 -28.86 -14.98 24.65
C TYR A 138 -27.74 -14.41 25.54
N PHE A 139 -28.04 -13.44 26.40
CA PHE A 139 -27.07 -12.84 27.31
C PHE A 139 -26.59 -13.82 28.38
N LYS A 140 -27.35 -14.87 28.68
CA LYS A 140 -26.89 -15.95 29.59
C LYS A 140 -25.74 -16.78 29.03
N ARG A 141 -25.45 -16.69 27.72
CA ARG A 141 -24.45 -17.50 27.03
C ARG A 141 -23.19 -16.73 26.63
N VAL A 142 -23.17 -15.41 26.81
CA VAL A 142 -22.07 -14.54 26.36
C VAL A 142 -21.65 -13.64 27.52
N LYS A 143 -20.33 -13.55 27.78
CA LYS A 143 -19.82 -12.71 28.88
C LYS A 143 -19.94 -11.23 28.49
N SER A 144 -20.34 -10.35 29.41
CA SER A 144 -20.43 -8.90 29.15
C SER A 144 -19.10 -8.30 28.67
N ALA A 145 -17.98 -8.82 29.19
CA ALA A 145 -16.63 -8.45 28.75
C ALA A 145 -16.37 -8.83 27.28
N GLU A 146 -16.88 -9.96 26.81
CA GLU A 146 -16.77 -10.41 25.42
C GLU A 146 -17.52 -9.45 24.49
N VAL A 147 -18.76 -9.07 24.85
CA VAL A 147 -19.53 -8.08 24.07
C VAL A 147 -18.83 -6.72 24.03
N ALA A 148 -18.24 -6.28 25.14
CA ALA A 148 -17.48 -5.02 25.19
C ALA A 148 -16.23 -5.07 24.29
N THR A 149 -15.46 -6.16 24.34
CA THR A 149 -14.29 -6.40 23.47
C THR A 149 -14.69 -6.47 21.99
N MET A 150 -15.83 -7.07 21.65
CA MET A 150 -16.34 -7.08 20.28
C MET A 150 -16.61 -5.66 19.74
N VAL A 151 -17.26 -4.81 20.55
CA VAL A 151 -17.63 -3.43 20.15
C VAL A 151 -16.42 -2.49 20.12
N LYS A 152 -15.38 -2.78 20.91
CA LYS A 152 -14.19 -1.93 20.99
C LYS A 152 -13.05 -2.44 20.10
N ASP A 153 -12.53 -3.62 20.42
CA ASP A 153 -11.23 -4.12 19.96
C ASP A 153 -11.35 -4.93 18.65
N GLU A 154 -12.42 -5.70 18.46
CA GLU A 154 -12.57 -6.49 17.23
C GLU A 154 -12.94 -5.65 15.99
N VAL A 155 -13.66 -4.55 16.19
CA VAL A 155 -14.08 -3.67 15.08
C VAL A 155 -13.06 -2.58 14.75
N GLU A 156 -12.13 -2.25 15.64
CA GLU A 156 -11.12 -1.21 15.40
C GLU A 156 -10.29 -1.48 14.12
N PRO A 157 -9.79 -2.71 13.87
CA PRO A 157 -9.10 -3.02 12.62
C PRO A 157 -9.96 -2.82 11.36
N LEU A 158 -11.29 -2.90 11.49
CA LEU A 158 -12.20 -2.66 10.37
C LEU A 158 -12.16 -1.19 9.93
N GLY A 159 -12.05 -0.24 10.86
CA GLY A 159 -11.95 1.19 10.53
C GLY A 159 -10.77 1.47 9.60
N GLY A 160 -9.59 0.95 9.95
CA GLY A 160 -8.40 1.05 9.11
C GLY A 160 -8.57 0.34 7.77
N PHE A 161 -9.06 -0.91 7.78
CA PHE A 161 -9.27 -1.66 6.54
C PHE A 161 -10.25 -0.98 5.57
N ILE A 162 -11.32 -0.37 6.08
CA ILE A 162 -12.32 0.33 5.26
C ILE A 162 -11.73 1.54 4.54
N GLY A 163 -10.87 2.29 5.23
CA GLY A 163 -10.12 3.39 4.63
C GLY A 163 -9.14 2.89 3.56
N ASP A 164 -8.49 1.75 3.79
CA ASP A 164 -7.44 1.23 2.90
C ASP A 164 -7.97 0.46 1.68
N ALA A 165 -9.08 -0.27 1.84
CA ALA A 165 -9.50 -1.35 0.94
C ALA A 165 -9.63 -0.95 -0.54
N PHE A 166 -10.16 0.25 -0.82
CA PHE A 166 -10.35 0.74 -2.20
C PHE A 166 -9.27 1.75 -2.59
N LEU A 167 -8.83 2.58 -1.65
CA LEU A 167 -7.90 3.67 -1.91
C LEU A 167 -6.50 3.19 -2.19
N GLN A 168 -6.01 2.25 -1.40
CA GLN A 168 -4.62 1.83 -1.46
C GLN A 168 -4.29 1.07 -2.76
N PRO A 169 -5.14 0.15 -3.26
CA PRO A 169 -4.93 -0.48 -4.56
C PRO A 169 -4.91 0.54 -5.71
N VAL A 170 -5.81 1.53 -5.71
CA VAL A 170 -5.86 2.54 -6.78
C VAL A 170 -4.69 3.50 -6.69
N LEU A 171 -4.29 3.93 -5.48
CA LEU A 171 -3.16 4.83 -5.29
C LEU A 171 -1.84 4.16 -5.69
N LEU A 172 -1.54 2.97 -5.14
CA LEU A 172 -0.30 2.25 -5.44
C LEU A 172 -0.29 1.70 -6.87
N GLY A 173 -1.42 1.15 -7.33
CA GLY A 173 -1.57 0.68 -8.71
C GLY A 173 -1.48 1.82 -9.71
N GLY A 174 -2.10 2.95 -9.42
CA GLY A 174 -2.02 4.17 -10.23
C GLY A 174 -0.60 4.72 -10.30
N GLN A 175 0.14 4.77 -9.18
CA GLN A 175 1.55 5.15 -9.17
C GLN A 175 2.41 4.19 -9.99
N ALA A 176 2.24 2.88 -9.80
CA ALA A 176 2.97 1.87 -10.55
C ALA A 176 2.68 1.95 -12.06
N LEU A 177 1.41 2.13 -12.43
CA LEU A 177 1.00 2.32 -13.83
C LEU A 177 1.59 3.61 -14.42
N THR A 178 1.56 4.71 -13.67
CA THR A 178 2.12 6.00 -14.09
C THR A 178 3.63 5.90 -14.31
N ALA A 179 4.35 5.22 -13.40
CA ALA A 179 5.77 4.92 -13.56
C ALA A 179 6.04 4.01 -14.76
N MET A 180 5.21 2.99 -14.98
CA MET A 180 5.32 2.08 -16.12
C MET A 180 5.14 2.82 -17.46
N LEU A 181 4.09 3.64 -17.55
CA LEU A 181 3.83 4.49 -18.71
C LEU A 181 4.98 5.46 -18.95
N PHE A 182 5.51 6.07 -17.90
CA PHE A 182 6.68 6.93 -17.99
C PHE A 182 7.89 6.21 -18.61
N ILE A 183 8.23 5.01 -18.13
CA ILE A 183 9.34 4.22 -18.67
C ILE A 183 9.09 3.87 -20.15
N MET A 184 7.87 3.44 -20.49
CA MET A 184 7.48 3.10 -21.87
C MET A 184 7.59 4.28 -22.84
N VAL A 185 7.16 5.48 -22.41
CA VAL A 185 7.28 6.72 -23.21
C VAL A 185 8.74 7.10 -23.43
N GLN A 186 9.61 6.84 -22.45
CA GLN A 186 11.05 7.16 -22.56
C GLN A 186 11.80 6.16 -23.44
N ASN A 187 11.52 4.86 -23.32
CA ASN A 187 12.13 3.82 -24.13
C ASN A 187 11.28 2.53 -24.12
N VAL A 188 10.80 2.11 -25.29
CA VAL A 188 9.91 0.94 -25.44
C VAL A 188 10.60 -0.37 -25.03
N TRP A 189 11.89 -0.54 -25.30
CA TRP A 189 12.63 -1.76 -24.95
C TRP A 189 12.84 -1.89 -23.44
N LEU A 190 13.25 -0.81 -22.77
CA LEU A 190 13.36 -0.80 -21.30
C LEU A 190 11.98 -0.98 -20.64
N GLY A 191 10.94 -0.38 -21.21
CA GLY A 191 9.57 -0.58 -20.77
C GLY A 191 9.10 -2.03 -20.92
N ALA A 192 9.42 -2.71 -22.02
CA ALA A 192 9.11 -4.12 -22.22
C ALA A 192 9.76 -5.02 -21.16
N ILE A 193 11.02 -4.77 -20.81
CA ILE A 193 11.72 -5.49 -19.73
C ILE A 193 11.01 -5.27 -18.39
N ALA A 194 10.64 -4.02 -18.08
CA ALA A 194 9.93 -3.70 -16.85
C ALA A 194 8.58 -4.43 -16.76
N ILE A 195 7.83 -4.49 -17.86
CA ILE A 195 6.56 -5.23 -17.95
C ILE A 195 6.78 -6.71 -17.66
N VAL A 196 7.78 -7.34 -18.27
CA VAL A 196 8.08 -8.77 -18.04
C VAL A 196 8.36 -9.03 -16.56
N ILE A 197 9.19 -8.22 -15.90
CA ILE A 197 9.48 -8.37 -14.48
C ILE A 197 8.21 -8.18 -13.63
N VAL A 198 7.39 -7.17 -13.92
CA VAL A 198 6.13 -6.94 -13.20
C VAL A 198 5.15 -8.10 -13.39
N VAL A 199 5.03 -8.67 -14.59
CA VAL A 199 4.21 -9.85 -14.85
C VAL A 199 4.70 -11.04 -14.02
N ILE A 200 6.01 -11.28 -13.97
CA ILE A 200 6.60 -12.32 -13.12
C ILE A 200 6.23 -12.08 -11.65
N GLN A 201 6.34 -10.84 -11.15
CA GLN A 201 5.97 -10.49 -9.77
C GLN A 201 4.47 -10.75 -9.49
N ILE A 202 3.58 -10.34 -10.40
CA ILE A 202 2.12 -10.50 -10.26
C ILE A 202 1.71 -11.98 -10.27
N VAL A 203 2.41 -12.85 -11.01
CA VAL A 203 2.10 -14.29 -11.03
C VAL A 203 2.72 -15.02 -9.84
N LEU A 204 3.96 -14.71 -9.49
CA LEU A 204 4.75 -15.49 -8.53
C LEU A 204 4.45 -15.11 -7.07
N ILE A 205 4.42 -13.81 -6.75
CA ILE A 205 4.24 -13.32 -5.37
C ILE A 205 2.91 -13.79 -4.77
N PRO A 206 1.75 -13.69 -5.45
CA PRO A 206 0.48 -14.11 -4.86
C PRO A 206 0.42 -15.62 -4.59
N ARG A 207 1.02 -16.44 -5.46
CA ARG A 207 1.08 -17.90 -5.27
C ARG A 207 1.79 -18.25 -3.96
N MET A 208 2.93 -17.63 -3.67
CA MET A 208 3.64 -17.84 -2.41
C MET A 208 2.90 -17.24 -1.21
N ARG A 209 2.24 -16.08 -1.38
CA ARG A 209 1.44 -15.46 -0.31
C ARG A 209 0.25 -16.32 0.13
N ARG A 210 -0.31 -17.19 -0.72
CA ARG A 210 -1.40 -18.11 -0.32
C ARG A 210 -1.00 -18.97 0.88
N ARG A 211 0.23 -19.52 0.89
CA ARG A 211 0.72 -20.34 2.02
C ARG A 211 0.84 -19.52 3.30
N LEU A 212 1.31 -18.27 3.20
CA LEU A 212 1.38 -17.34 4.33
C LEU A 212 0.02 -17.04 4.94
N LEU A 213 -1.01 -16.88 4.12
CA LEU A 213 -2.38 -16.64 4.62
C LEU A 213 -2.92 -17.84 5.38
N VAL A 214 -2.68 -19.06 4.88
CA VAL A 214 -3.08 -20.31 5.55
C VAL A 214 -2.37 -20.45 6.90
N LEU A 215 -1.04 -20.31 6.92
CA LEU A 215 -0.24 -20.37 8.16
C LEU A 215 -0.62 -19.26 9.15
N GLY A 216 -0.93 -18.05 8.65
CA GLY A 216 -1.39 -16.94 9.47
C GLY A 216 -2.73 -17.23 10.15
N ARG A 217 -3.68 -17.84 9.43
CA ARG A 217 -4.96 -18.29 10.00
C ARG A 217 -4.76 -19.39 11.03
N GLN A 218 -3.92 -20.38 10.74
CA GLN A 218 -3.58 -21.45 11.68
C GLN A 218 -2.99 -20.89 12.97
N ARG A 219 -2.02 -19.96 12.87
CA ARG A 219 -1.42 -19.28 14.03
C ARG A 219 -2.47 -18.62 14.93
N GLN A 220 -3.46 -17.94 14.33
CA GLN A 220 -4.50 -17.27 15.10
C GLN A 220 -5.43 -18.27 15.80
N LEU A 221 -5.81 -19.36 15.12
CA LEU A 221 -6.64 -20.41 15.70
C LEU A 221 -5.92 -21.13 16.84
N THR A 222 -4.65 -21.49 16.68
CA THR A 222 -3.87 -22.15 17.73
C THR A 222 -3.61 -21.24 18.92
N ALA A 223 -3.41 -19.94 18.69
CA ALA A 223 -3.27 -18.96 19.78
C ALA A 223 -4.57 -18.83 20.59
N ARG A 224 -5.73 -18.78 19.92
CA ARG A 224 -7.04 -18.78 20.59
C ARG A 224 -7.28 -20.06 21.38
N ALA A 225 -6.95 -21.22 20.80
CA ALA A 225 -7.07 -22.51 21.49
C ALA A 225 -6.18 -22.60 22.74
N LEU A 226 -4.95 -22.07 22.67
CA LEU A 226 -4.07 -21.97 23.83
C LEU A 226 -4.68 -21.06 24.91
N SER A 227 -5.19 -19.89 24.53
CA SER A 227 -5.82 -18.96 25.49
C SER A 227 -7.04 -19.58 26.17
N GLY A 228 -7.88 -20.32 25.43
CA GLY A 228 -9.01 -21.06 25.98
C GLY A 228 -8.55 -22.13 26.98
N ARG A 229 -7.53 -22.92 26.61
CA ARG A 229 -6.98 -23.96 27.49
C ARG A 229 -6.37 -23.39 28.77
N VAL A 230 -5.66 -22.26 28.68
CA VAL A 230 -5.15 -21.56 29.87
C VAL A 230 -6.31 -21.10 30.77
N GLY A 231 -7.39 -20.58 30.18
CA GLY A 231 -8.61 -20.24 30.93
C GLY A 231 -9.21 -21.45 31.67
N GLU A 232 -9.32 -22.60 31.01
CA GLU A 232 -9.81 -23.84 31.63
C GLU A 232 -8.94 -24.30 32.80
N ILE A 233 -7.61 -24.23 32.66
CA ILE A 233 -6.67 -24.61 33.74
C ILE A 233 -6.83 -23.67 34.94
N VAL A 234 -7.00 -22.36 34.70
CA VAL A 234 -7.17 -21.37 35.77
C VAL A 234 -8.51 -21.54 36.47
N ASP A 235 -9.60 -21.69 35.72
CA ASP A 235 -10.94 -21.90 36.28
C ASP A 235 -11.02 -23.24 37.06
N GLY A 236 -10.29 -24.26 36.60
CA GLY A 236 -10.21 -25.59 37.20
C GLY A 236 -9.04 -25.82 38.16
N ILE A 237 -8.32 -24.78 38.58
CA ILE A 237 -7.04 -24.93 39.29
C ILE A 237 -7.16 -25.73 40.60
N GLY A 238 -8.29 -25.59 41.29
CA GLY A 238 -8.59 -26.38 42.49
C GLY A 238 -8.65 -27.88 42.20
N ALA A 239 -9.29 -28.27 41.10
CA ALA A 239 -9.35 -29.68 40.68
C ALA A 239 -7.97 -30.22 40.28
N VAL A 240 -7.14 -29.41 39.62
CA VAL A 240 -5.78 -29.79 39.24
C VAL A 240 -4.92 -30.08 40.47
N HIS A 241 -5.02 -29.26 41.51
CA HIS A 241 -4.29 -29.49 42.76
C HIS A 241 -4.84 -30.67 43.57
N VAL A 242 -6.16 -30.84 43.63
CA VAL A 242 -6.78 -31.97 44.37
C VAL A 242 -6.43 -33.32 43.76
N HIS A 243 -6.34 -33.41 42.42
CA HIS A 243 -6.04 -34.66 41.71
C HIS A 243 -4.55 -34.81 41.33
N ASP A 244 -3.69 -33.88 41.74
CA ASP A 244 -2.26 -33.81 41.39
C ASP A 244 -1.95 -33.97 39.88
N THR A 245 -2.81 -33.42 39.01
CA THR A 245 -2.68 -33.56 37.54
C THR A 245 -1.71 -32.55 36.92
N SER A 246 -0.91 -31.86 37.74
CA SER A 246 -0.01 -30.77 37.30
C SER A 246 0.97 -31.18 36.19
N ASN A 247 1.47 -32.41 36.19
CA ASN A 247 2.37 -32.90 35.14
C ASN A 247 1.64 -33.19 33.83
N TYR A 248 0.40 -33.67 33.92
CA TYR A 248 -0.45 -33.89 32.76
C TYR A 248 -0.78 -32.57 32.05
N GLU A 249 -1.16 -31.54 32.82
CA GLU A 249 -1.41 -30.20 32.29
C GLU A 249 -0.17 -29.58 31.64
N ARG A 250 1.00 -29.77 32.26
CA ARG A 250 2.30 -29.33 31.69
C ARG A 250 2.59 -30.01 30.35
N ALA A 251 2.35 -31.30 30.23
CA ALA A 251 2.58 -32.04 28.99
C ALA A 251 1.64 -31.57 27.86
N ASP A 252 0.35 -31.36 28.13
CA ASP A 252 -0.62 -30.83 27.14
C ASP A 252 -0.21 -29.42 26.66
N ILE A 253 0.15 -28.53 27.60
CA ILE A 253 0.62 -27.18 27.25
C ILE A 253 1.92 -27.24 26.44
N ALA A 254 2.89 -28.09 26.81
CA ALA A 254 4.12 -28.26 26.06
C ALA A 254 3.88 -28.71 24.61
N ALA A 255 2.98 -29.67 24.39
CA ALA A 255 2.59 -30.13 23.06
C ALA A 255 1.96 -29.02 22.22
N ARG A 256 1.04 -28.23 22.81
CA ARG A 256 0.40 -27.08 22.15
C ARG A 256 1.41 -25.99 21.78
N LEU A 257 2.33 -25.69 22.69
CA LEU A 257 3.41 -24.73 22.44
C LEU A 257 4.34 -25.20 21.32
N GLY A 258 4.67 -26.49 21.27
CA GLY A 258 5.44 -27.09 20.17
C GLY A 258 4.77 -26.92 18.80
N LEU A 259 3.45 -27.16 18.73
CA LEU A 259 2.67 -26.93 17.50
C LEU A 259 2.69 -25.44 17.09
N ILE A 260 2.48 -24.53 18.04
CA ILE A 260 2.53 -23.08 17.80
C ILE A 260 3.90 -22.66 17.28
N PHE A 261 4.98 -23.18 17.88
CA PHE A 261 6.35 -22.91 17.45
C PHE A 261 6.55 -23.33 15.99
N LYS A 262 6.17 -24.56 15.62
CA LYS A 262 6.30 -25.07 14.25
C LYS A 262 5.56 -24.20 13.23
N ILE A 263 4.30 -23.85 13.51
CA ILE A 263 3.49 -22.98 12.64
C ILE A 263 4.13 -21.60 12.50
N ARG A 264 4.61 -21.01 13.60
CA ARG A 264 5.27 -19.70 13.56
C ARG A 264 6.59 -19.75 12.80
N PHE A 265 7.37 -20.80 12.96
CA PHE A 265 8.64 -20.98 12.28
C PHE A 265 8.43 -21.13 10.76
N ASP A 266 7.50 -22.00 10.33
CA ASP A 266 7.11 -22.14 8.93
C ASP A 266 6.64 -20.80 8.34
N LEU A 267 5.84 -20.04 9.10
CA LEU A 267 5.38 -18.72 8.69
C LEU A 267 6.57 -17.76 8.49
N TYR A 268 7.55 -17.74 9.40
CA TYR A 268 8.75 -16.92 9.25
C TYR A 268 9.55 -17.29 8.01
N GLN A 269 9.81 -18.57 7.78
CA GLN A 269 10.55 -19.04 6.60
C GLN A 269 9.88 -18.57 5.31
N TRP A 270 8.57 -18.81 5.16
CA TRP A 270 7.83 -18.35 3.99
C TRP A 270 7.80 -16.82 3.87
N LYS A 271 7.70 -16.11 5.00
CA LYS A 271 7.62 -14.64 5.01
C LYS A 271 8.91 -14.04 4.49
N PHE A 272 10.04 -14.54 4.97
CA PHE A 272 11.34 -14.06 4.55
C PHE A 272 11.72 -14.53 3.15
N MET A 273 11.29 -15.72 2.72
CA MET A 273 11.44 -16.19 1.34
C MET A 273 10.70 -15.27 0.35
N VAL A 274 9.45 -14.92 0.63
CA VAL A 274 8.69 -13.96 -0.19
C VAL A 274 9.34 -12.58 -0.19
N LYS A 275 9.83 -12.11 0.97
CA LYS A 275 10.53 -10.82 1.07
C LYS A 275 11.83 -10.82 0.26
N PHE A 276 12.61 -11.89 0.35
CA PHE A 276 13.83 -12.09 -0.42
C PHE A 276 13.55 -12.01 -1.92
N LEU A 277 12.60 -12.81 -2.41
CA LEU A 277 12.25 -12.85 -3.83
C LEU A 277 11.73 -11.49 -4.34
N ASN A 278 10.89 -10.82 -3.55
CA ASN A 278 10.40 -9.49 -3.88
C ASN A 278 11.56 -8.48 -4.02
N ASN A 279 12.49 -8.49 -3.07
CA ASN A 279 13.64 -7.59 -3.09
C ASN A 279 14.60 -7.92 -4.23
N PHE A 280 14.83 -9.20 -4.50
CA PHE A 280 15.65 -9.67 -5.61
C PHE A 280 15.09 -9.20 -6.96
N LEU A 281 13.79 -9.43 -7.22
CA LEU A 281 13.13 -8.99 -8.45
C LEU A 281 13.11 -7.46 -8.59
N ALA A 282 12.97 -6.73 -7.47
CA ALA A 282 13.04 -5.27 -7.48
C ALA A 282 14.43 -4.75 -7.88
N GLN A 283 15.51 -5.39 -7.42
CA GLN A 283 16.88 -5.03 -7.78
C GLN A 283 17.30 -5.53 -9.17
N LEU A 284 16.70 -6.62 -9.63
CA LEU A 284 16.94 -7.16 -10.97
C LEU A 284 16.51 -6.18 -12.07
N THR A 285 15.49 -5.35 -11.83
CA THR A 285 15.00 -4.40 -12.84
C THR A 285 16.03 -3.30 -13.16
N PRO A 286 16.57 -2.54 -12.17
CA PRO A 286 17.68 -1.61 -12.43
C PRO A 286 18.93 -2.29 -13.00
N PHE A 287 19.26 -3.50 -12.54
CA PHE A 287 20.39 -4.26 -13.09
C PHE A 287 20.24 -4.48 -14.61
N LEU A 288 19.07 -4.97 -15.05
CA LEU A 288 18.79 -5.16 -16.47
C LEU A 288 18.78 -3.83 -17.23
N PHE A 289 18.31 -2.75 -16.61
CA PHE A 289 18.36 -1.42 -17.23
C PHE A 289 19.79 -0.94 -17.46
N TYR A 290 20.69 -1.13 -16.49
CA TYR A 290 22.08 -0.74 -16.66
C TYR A 290 22.81 -1.61 -17.66
N MET A 291 22.60 -2.92 -17.62
CA MET A 291 23.25 -3.86 -18.53
C MET A 291 22.76 -3.63 -19.97
N ILE A 292 21.46 -3.75 -20.21
CA ILE A 292 20.88 -3.67 -21.56
C ILE A 292 20.90 -2.24 -22.07
N GLY A 293 20.49 -1.28 -21.24
CA GLY A 293 20.54 0.14 -21.60
C GLY A 293 21.97 0.62 -21.82
N GLY A 294 22.94 0.13 -21.05
CA GLY A 294 24.37 0.43 -21.25
C GLY A 294 24.88 -0.10 -22.58
N TYR A 295 24.59 -1.37 -22.91
CA TYR A 295 24.98 -1.94 -24.22
C TYR A 295 24.35 -1.20 -25.40
N LEU A 296 23.09 -0.77 -25.29
CA LEU A 296 22.39 0.00 -26.33
C LEU A 296 22.91 1.43 -26.53
N VAL A 297 23.64 1.98 -25.55
CA VAL A 297 24.22 3.33 -25.63
C VAL A 297 25.68 3.28 -26.11
N ILE A 298 26.40 2.21 -25.78
CA ILE A 298 27.82 2.03 -26.14
C ILE A 298 27.97 1.45 -27.55
N GLY A 299 27.06 0.56 -27.97
CA GLY A 299 27.04 -0.03 -29.32
C GLY A 299 26.24 0.80 -30.31
#